data_AF-A0A1V6IQD3-F1
#
_entry.id   AF-A0A1V6IQD3-F1
#
_cell.length_a   1.000
_cell.length_b   1.000
_cell.length_c   1.000
_cell.angle_alpha   90.00
_cell.angle_beta   90.00
_cell.angle_gamma   90.00
#
_symmetry.space_group_name_H-M   'P 1'
#
loop_
_entity.id
_entity.type
_entity.pdbx_description
1 polymer ?
#
loop_
_entity_poly.entity_id
_entity_poly.type
_entity_poly.pdbx_seq_one_letter_code
_entity_poly.pdbx_strand_id
1 'polypeptide(L)'
;MPPSIKAIGRQKDFLDLMHRTQSTYEKIREKAPLAAVYVLTNAHRKRVLMKLNAREMYHLARLRADAHAQWDIHNLTGKMLKQAKKVMPLTLMMACGKDHFPSLLNKTYSCT
;
A
#
# COMPACT_ATOMS: atom_id res chain seq x y z
N MET A 1 -2.73 9.31 5.16
CA MET A 1 -4.02 10.03 5.09
C MET A 1 -4.61 9.86 3.70
N PRO A 2 -5.88 9.47 3.57
CA PRO A 2 -6.55 9.36 2.27
C PRO A 2 -6.55 10.67 1.47
N PRO A 3 -6.25 10.64 0.16
CA PRO A 3 -6.33 11.80 -0.73
C PRO A 3 -7.72 12.45 -0.75
N SER A 4 -8.79 11.64 -0.65
CA SER A 4 -10.17 12.14 -0.60
C SER A 4 -10.44 13.08 0.57
N ILE A 5 -9.88 12.77 1.75
CA ILE A 5 -9.98 13.63 2.95
C ILE A 5 -9.19 14.93 2.75
N LYS A 6 -8.02 14.83 2.12
CA LYS A 6 -7.21 16.00 1.80
C LYS A 6 -7.91 16.93 0.81
N ALA A 7 -8.57 16.36 -0.20
CA ALA A 7 -9.27 17.10 -1.25
C ALA A 7 -10.41 17.98 -0.71
N ILE A 8 -11.08 17.53 0.35
CA ILE A 8 -12.20 18.27 0.98
C ILE A 8 -11.77 19.17 2.16
N GLY A 9 -10.46 19.29 2.44
CA GLY A 9 -9.99 20.16 3.51
C GLY A 9 -10.30 19.71 4.95
N ARG A 10 -10.62 18.42 5.16
CA ARG A 10 -11.04 17.85 6.46
C ARG A 10 -9.93 17.11 7.20
N GLN A 11 -8.67 17.51 6.98
CA GLN A 11 -7.51 16.86 7.57
C GLN A 11 -7.50 17.02 9.09
N LYS A 12 -7.92 18.19 9.62
CA LYS A 12 -7.98 18.46 11.06
C LYS A 12 -8.97 17.52 11.73
N ASP A 13 -10.22 17.50 11.27
CA ASP A 13 -11.27 16.61 11.80
C ASP A 13 -10.85 15.13 11.78
N PHE A 14 -10.18 14.71 10.69
CA PHE A 14 -9.65 13.36 10.59
C PHE A 14 -8.57 13.06 11.63
N LEU A 15 -7.61 13.97 11.83
CA LEU A 15 -6.55 13.80 12.82
C LEU A 15 -7.12 13.83 14.24
N ASP A 16 -8.07 14.73 14.53
CA ASP A 16 -8.75 14.80 15.82
C ASP A 16 -9.49 13.49 16.13
N LEU A 17 -10.17 12.91 15.14
CA LEU A 17 -10.78 11.59 15.28
C LEU A 17 -9.73 10.51 15.60
N MET A 18 -8.59 10.50 14.90
CA MET A 18 -7.52 9.53 15.18
C MET A 18 -6.96 9.69 16.59
N HIS A 19 -6.78 10.92 17.07
CA HIS A 19 -6.33 11.19 18.44
C HIS A 19 -7.34 10.71 19.49
N ARG A 20 -8.63 10.96 19.28
CA ARG A 20 -9.71 10.46 20.16
C ARG A 20 -9.77 8.95 20.18
N THR A 21 -9.65 8.29 19.02
CA THR A 21 -9.59 6.83 18.92
C THR A 21 -8.39 6.28 19.69
N GLN A 22 -7.20 6.88 19.54
CA GLN A 22 -5.99 6.47 20.25
C GLN A 22 -6.15 6.60 21.77
N SER A 23 -6.68 7.72 22.27
CA SER A 23 -6.95 7.89 23.71
C SER A 23 -7.96 6.87 24.24
N THR A 24 -8.98 6.54 23.44
CA THR A 24 -9.97 5.52 23.80
C THR A 24 -9.34 4.13 23.83
N TYR A 25 -8.47 3.81 22.86
CA TYR A 25 -7.70 2.57 22.83
C TYR A 25 -6.87 2.39 24.10
N GLU A 26 -6.17 3.43 24.55
CA GLU A 26 -5.34 3.39 25.77
C GLU A 26 -6.17 3.07 27.01
N LYS A 27 -7.32 3.74 27.18
CA LYS A 27 -8.25 3.49 28.30
C LYS A 27 -8.83 2.07 28.29
N ILE A 28 -9.18 1.53 27.11
CA ILE A 28 -9.69 0.16 27.00
C ILE A 28 -8.55 -0.83 27.27
N ARG A 29 -7.35 -0.57 26.75
CA ARG A 29 -6.19 -1.46 26.88
C ARG A 29 -5.81 -1.73 28.33
N GLU A 30 -5.96 -0.75 29.22
CA GLU A 30 -5.71 -0.92 30.66
C GLU A 30 -6.63 -1.96 31.31
N LYS A 31 -7.87 -2.08 30.85
CA LYS A 31 -8.89 -2.96 31.45
C LYS A 31 -9.10 -4.26 30.68
N ALA A 32 -9.02 -4.19 29.35
CA ALA A 32 -9.34 -5.26 28.43
C ALA A 32 -8.42 -5.20 27.18
N PRO A 33 -7.15 -5.60 27.30
CA PRO A 33 -6.14 -5.43 26.26
C PRO A 33 -6.50 -6.16 24.94
N LEU A 34 -7.15 -7.32 25.03
CA LEU A 34 -7.60 -8.06 23.83
C LEU A 34 -8.76 -7.37 23.10
N ALA A 35 -9.59 -6.61 23.80
CA ALA A 35 -10.72 -5.90 23.21
C ALA A 35 -10.31 -4.52 22.64
N ALA A 36 -9.20 -3.94 23.12
CA ALA A 36 -8.78 -2.60 22.74
C ALA A 36 -8.62 -2.43 21.22
N VAL A 37 -8.11 -3.45 20.52
CA VAL A 37 -7.87 -3.39 19.07
C VAL A 37 -9.14 -3.13 18.25
N TYR A 38 -10.33 -3.43 18.76
CA TYR A 38 -11.60 -3.22 18.06
C TYR A 38 -11.98 -1.75 17.88
N VAL A 39 -11.39 -0.84 18.68
CA VAL A 39 -11.63 0.60 18.51
C VAL A 39 -10.75 1.20 17.41
N LEU A 40 -9.65 0.54 17.04
CA LEU A 40 -8.71 1.06 16.05
C LEU A 40 -9.34 1.07 14.65
N THR A 41 -9.20 2.20 13.96
CA THR A 41 -9.69 2.37 12.59
C THR A 41 -8.72 1.80 11.56
N ASN A 42 -9.20 1.58 10.33
CA ASN A 42 -8.37 1.17 9.19
C ASN A 42 -7.24 2.15 8.82
N ALA A 43 -7.31 3.39 9.32
CA ALA A 43 -6.26 4.38 9.10
C ALA A 43 -5.05 4.19 10.03
N HIS A 44 -5.17 3.39 11.09
CA HIS A 44 -4.05 3.12 11.99
C HIS A 44 -2.98 2.29 11.29
N ARG A 45 -1.72 2.70 11.49
CA ARG A 45 -0.58 2.07 10.82
C ARG A 45 -0.38 0.63 11.33
N LYS A 46 -0.51 -0.33 10.42
CA LYS A 46 -0.13 -1.72 10.67
C LYS A 46 1.23 -2.02 10.05
N ARG A 47 2.07 -2.75 10.77
CA ARG A 47 3.35 -3.27 10.25
C ARG A 47 3.14 -4.73 9.88
N VAL A 48 3.56 -5.10 8.69
CA VAL A 48 3.43 -6.46 8.17
C VAL A 48 4.80 -6.91 7.69
N LEU A 49 5.22 -8.08 8.14
CA LEU A 49 6.36 -8.78 7.58
C LEU A 49 5.83 -9.75 6.52
N MET A 50 6.38 -9.68 5.31
CA MET A 50 5.93 -10.49 4.19
C MET A 50 7.14 -11.00 3.41
N LYS A 51 7.06 -12.25 2.96
CA LYS A 51 8.01 -12.87 2.02
C LYS A 51 7.26 -13.16 0.73
N LEU A 52 7.84 -12.78 -0.40
CA LEU A 52 7.31 -13.07 -1.73
C LEU A 52 8.44 -13.63 -2.61
N ASN A 53 8.15 -14.65 -3.40
CA ASN A 53 9.00 -15.04 -4.52
C ASN A 53 8.75 -14.12 -5.74
N ALA A 54 9.57 -14.27 -6.79
CA ALA A 54 9.47 -13.42 -7.97
C ALA A 54 8.09 -13.53 -8.66
N ARG A 55 7.53 -14.74 -8.77
CA ARG A 55 6.22 -14.98 -9.40
C ARG A 55 5.09 -14.31 -8.62
N GLU A 56 5.11 -14.42 -7.29
CA GLU A 56 4.15 -13.74 -6.41
C GLU A 56 4.29 -12.21 -6.52
N MET A 57 5.51 -11.70 -6.64
CA MET A 57 5.75 -10.28 -6.87
C MET A 57 5.12 -9.79 -8.18
N TYR A 58 5.20 -10.59 -9.25
CA TYR A 58 4.50 -10.32 -10.52
C TYR A 58 2.97 -10.29 -10.34
N HIS A 59 2.41 -11.28 -9.66
CA HIS A 59 0.98 -11.34 -9.40
C HIS A 59 0.50 -10.15 -8.56
N LEU A 60 1.25 -9.78 -7.52
CA LEU A 60 0.98 -8.62 -6.70
C LEU A 60 1.02 -7.33 -7.53
N ALA A 61 2.11 -7.12 -8.28
CA ALA A 61 2.29 -5.95 -9.15
C ALA A 61 1.12 -5.80 -10.14
N ARG A 62 0.76 -6.89 -10.82
CA ARG A 62 -0.29 -6.89 -11.83
C ARG A 62 -1.65 -6.45 -11.29
N LEU A 63 -1.95 -6.73 -10.02
CA LEU A 63 -3.25 -6.38 -9.43
C LEU A 63 -3.21 -5.10 -8.60
N ARG A 64 -2.08 -4.81 -7.96
CA ARG A 64 -1.99 -3.76 -6.95
C ARG A 64 -1.24 -2.53 -7.42
N ALA A 65 -0.39 -2.62 -8.44
CA ALA A 65 0.24 -1.47 -9.08
C ALA A 65 -0.50 -0.99 -10.34
N ASP A 66 -1.80 -1.29 -10.43
CA ASP A 66 -2.69 -0.83 -11.49
C ASP A 66 -3.36 0.50 -11.10
N ALA A 67 -3.60 1.40 -12.05
CA ALA A 67 -4.23 2.70 -11.81
C ALA A 67 -5.60 2.62 -11.08
N HIS A 68 -6.33 1.52 -11.24
CA HIS A 68 -7.64 1.33 -10.56
C HIS A 68 -7.50 0.79 -9.14
N ALA A 69 -6.30 0.40 -8.71
CA ALA A 69 -6.06 -0.08 -7.37
C ALA A 69 -6.17 1.07 -6.36
N GLN A 70 -6.54 0.73 -5.12
CA GLN A 70 -6.59 1.69 -4.02
C GLN A 70 -5.22 2.35 -3.84
N TRP A 71 -5.21 3.69 -3.80
CA TRP A 71 -4.00 4.52 -3.87
C TRP A 71 -2.86 4.10 -2.90
N ASP A 72 -3.19 3.60 -1.71
CA ASP A 72 -2.20 3.24 -0.69
C ASP A 72 -1.48 1.94 -1.05
N ILE A 73 -2.23 0.88 -1.40
CA ILE A 73 -1.63 -0.38 -1.87
C ILE A 73 -0.91 -0.21 -3.21
N HIS A 74 -1.40 0.69 -4.08
CA HIS A 74 -0.71 1.08 -5.30
C HIS A 74 0.67 1.65 -5.02
N ASN A 75 0.75 2.67 -4.17
CA ASN A 75 2.01 3.31 -3.82
C ASN A 75 2.95 2.37 -3.06
N LEU A 76 2.42 1.51 -2.18
CA LEU A 76 3.21 0.50 -1.47
C LEU A 76 3.82 -0.50 -2.46
N THR A 77 3.02 -1.04 -3.37
CA THR A 77 3.48 -2.04 -4.36
C THR A 77 4.51 -1.43 -5.31
N GLY A 78 4.33 -0.19 -5.74
CA GLY A 78 5.32 0.53 -6.55
C GLY A 78 6.67 0.68 -5.83
N LYS A 79 6.66 1.02 -4.52
CA LYS A 79 7.89 1.08 -3.71
C LYS A 79 8.55 -0.29 -3.56
N MET A 80 7.77 -1.34 -3.36
CA MET A 80 8.29 -2.71 -3.29
C MET A 80 8.95 -3.12 -4.62
N LEU A 81 8.29 -2.88 -5.75
CA LEU A 81 8.84 -3.15 -7.08
C LEU A 81 10.15 -2.40 -7.32
N LYS A 82 10.22 -1.12 -6.92
CA LYS A 82 11.45 -0.33 -7.05
C LYS A 82 12.63 -0.97 -6.31
N GLN A 83 12.42 -1.54 -5.12
CA GLN A 83 13.48 -2.22 -4.40
C GLN A 83 13.78 -3.60 -5.01
N ALA A 84 12.75 -4.37 -5.36
CA ALA A 84 12.91 -5.70 -5.92
C ALA A 84 13.66 -5.68 -7.27
N LYS A 85 13.37 -4.69 -8.15
CA LYS A 85 14.08 -4.51 -9.43
C LYS A 85 15.56 -4.15 -9.28
N LYS A 86 15.99 -3.59 -8.15
CA LYS A 86 17.43 -3.39 -7.90
C LYS A 86 18.17 -4.70 -7.65
N VAL A 87 17.49 -5.66 -7.01
CA VAL A 87 18.08 -6.96 -6.64
C VAL A 87 17.96 -7.97 -7.78
N MET A 88 16.82 -7.98 -8.49
CA MET A 88 16.54 -8.93 -9.58
C MET A 88 16.07 -8.19 -10.85
N PRO A 89 16.94 -7.39 -11.50
CA PRO A 89 16.54 -6.52 -12.61
C PRO A 89 16.01 -7.28 -13.82
N LEU A 90 16.67 -8.36 -14.23
CA LEU A 90 16.25 -9.17 -15.39
C LEU A 90 14.97 -9.94 -15.08
N THR A 91 14.91 -10.59 -13.91
CA THR A 91 13.74 -11.37 -13.51
C THR A 91 12.49 -10.51 -13.40
N LEU A 92 12.60 -9.27 -12.90
CA LEU A 92 11.46 -8.37 -12.67
C LEU A 92 11.35 -7.25 -13.72
N MET A 93 12.06 -7.37 -14.84
CA MET A 93 12.11 -6.37 -15.91
C MET A 93 10.69 -5.95 -16.34
N MET A 94 9.82 -6.94 -16.52
CA MET A 94 8.43 -6.79 -16.97
C MET A 94 7.40 -6.68 -15.84
N ALA A 95 7.82 -6.57 -14.58
CA ALA A 95 6.89 -6.48 -13.46
C ALA A 95 6.28 -5.07 -13.38
N CYS A 96 4.97 -4.97 -13.64
CA CYS A 96 4.17 -3.73 -13.57
C CYS A 96 2.67 -4.03 -13.38
N GLY A 97 1.86 -2.98 -13.24
CA GLY A 97 0.40 -3.04 -13.35
C GLY A 97 -0.06 -3.46 -14.76
N LYS A 98 -1.33 -3.86 -14.92
CA LYS A 98 -1.87 -4.29 -16.22
C LYS A 98 -1.90 -3.12 -17.20
N ASP A 99 -2.35 -1.96 -16.72
CA ASP A 99 -2.36 -0.69 -17.41
C ASP A 99 -0.99 -0.29 -18.02
N HIS A 100 0.11 -0.56 -17.33
CA HIS A 100 1.47 -0.19 -17.78
C HIS A 100 2.18 -1.27 -18.60
N PHE A 101 1.59 -2.47 -18.74
CA PHE A 101 2.27 -3.57 -19.41
C PHE A 101 2.57 -3.31 -20.90
N PRO A 102 1.63 -2.79 -21.72
CA PRO A 102 1.91 -2.53 -23.14
C PRO A 102 3.03 -1.52 -23.35
N SER A 103 3.03 -0.43 -22.57
CA SER A 103 4.06 0.60 -22.66
C SER A 103 5.43 0.10 -22.19
N LEU A 104 5.47 -0.70 -21.12
CA LEU A 104 6.69 -1.33 -20.65
C LEU A 104 7.25 -2.35 -21.65
N LEU A 105 6.38 -3.14 -22.29
CA LEU A 105 6.76 -4.12 -23.30
C LEU A 105 7.44 -3.44 -24.49
N ASN A 106 6.79 -2.41 -25.05
CA ASN A 106 7.37 -1.64 -26.16
C ASN A 106 8.70 -1.01 -25.73
N LYS A 107 8.75 -0.35 -24.56
CA LYS A 107 10.00 0.24 -24.08
C LYS A 107 11.15 -0.77 -23.93
N THR A 108 10.84 -2.01 -23.56
CA THR A 108 11.85 -3.05 -23.26
C THR A 108 12.30 -3.79 -24.51
N TYR A 109 11.39 -4.03 -25.47
CA TYR A 109 11.63 -4.91 -26.62
C TYR A 109 11.47 -4.24 -27.98
N SER A 110 11.15 -2.94 -28.05
CA SER A 110 11.22 -2.19 -29.31
C SER A 110 12.67 -1.95 -29.69
N CYS A 111 13.28 -2.98 -30.28
CA CYS A 111 14.45 -2.91 -31.15
C CYS A 111 14.04 -3.47 -32.52
N THR A 112 13.37 -2.63 -33.31
CA THR A 112 13.46 -2.42 -34.77
C THR A 112 12.51 -1.29 -35.12
#